data_AF-A0A962W284-F1
#
_entry.id   AF-A0A962W284-F1
#
_cell.length_a   1.000
_cell.length_b   1.000
_cell.length_c   1.000
_cell.angle_alpha   90.00
_cell.angle_beta   90.00
_cell.angle_gamma   90.00
#
_symmetry.space_group_name_H-M   'P 1'
#
loop_
_entity.id
_entity.type
_entity.pdbx_description
1 polymer ?
#
loop_
_entity_poly.entity_id
_entity_poly.type
_entity_poly.pdbx_seq_one_letter_code
_entity_poly.pdbx_strand_id
1 'polypeptide(L)'
;MTDIPKDEGVAYVLLERFEKFRLPRALDVKERVDNGELLSDADIAFLERVMADAEEVRRLVDRNPEYEKLYARAVSLYQDITKKALENEQKS
;
A
#
# COMPACT_ATOMS: atom_id res chain seq x y z
N MET A 1 5.75 17.54 28.02
CA MET A 1 5.80 16.50 26.96
C MET A 1 4.37 16.24 26.57
N THR A 2 3.95 16.72 25.40
CA THR A 2 2.63 16.42 24.86
C THR A 2 2.62 14.95 24.48
N ASP A 3 1.89 14.13 25.23
CA ASP A 3 1.60 12.75 24.84
C ASP A 3 0.91 12.81 23.48
N ILE A 4 1.63 12.38 22.45
CA ILE A 4 1.01 12.01 21.20
C ILE A 4 0.06 10.85 21.56
N PRO A 5 -1.25 10.95 21.31
CA PRO A 5 -2.17 9.84 21.51
C PRO A 5 -1.54 8.57 20.92
N LYS A 6 -1.46 7.46 21.68
CA LYS A 6 -0.76 6.23 21.25
C LYS A 6 -1.09 5.82 19.81
N ASP A 7 -2.34 6.01 19.41
CA ASP A 7 -2.85 5.70 18.08
C ASP A 7 -2.20 6.54 16.97
N GLU A 8 -1.86 7.80 17.24
CA GLU A 8 -1.23 8.73 16.30
C GLU A 8 0.26 8.40 16.11
N GLY A 9 0.95 7.97 17.18
CA GLY A 9 2.32 7.45 17.08
C GLY A 9 2.40 6.14 16.29
N VAL A 10 1.43 5.25 16.46
CA VAL A 10 1.32 4.00 15.66
C VAL A 10 1.04 4.32 14.19
N ALA A 11 0.16 5.28 13.91
CA ALA A 11 -0.14 5.76 12.57
C ALA A 11 1.11 6.20 11.81
N TYR A 12 1.89 7.07 12.46
CA TYR A 12 3.07 7.67 11.88
C TYR A 12 4.11 6.59 11.52
N VAL A 13 4.30 5.61 12.41
CA VAL A 13 5.20 4.48 12.17
C VAL A 13 4.73 3.62 11.00
N LEU A 14 3.43 3.36 10.88
CA LEU A 14 2.87 2.59 9.77
C LEU A 14 3.03 3.34 8.44
N LEU A 15 2.80 4.66 8.44
CA LEU A 15 2.96 5.51 7.26
C LEU A 15 4.43 5.60 6.83
N GLU A 16 5.33 5.85 7.77
CA GLU A 16 6.77 5.90 7.51
C GLU A 16 7.26 4.54 6.97
N ARG A 17 6.75 3.43 7.53
CA ARG A 17 7.04 2.09 7.03
C ARG A 17 6.49 1.88 5.62
N PHE A 18 5.30 2.38 5.33
CA PHE A 18 4.73 2.33 4.00
C PHE A 18 5.64 3.04 2.99
N GLU A 19 6.01 4.29 3.26
CA GLU A 19 6.83 5.10 2.36
C GLU A 19 8.24 4.50 2.15
N LYS A 20 8.91 4.08 3.23
CA LYS A 20 10.31 3.62 3.16
C LYS A 20 10.48 2.19 2.66
N PHE A 21 9.51 1.32 2.89
CA PHE A 21 9.66 -0.12 2.63
C PHE A 21 8.60 -0.71 1.73
N ARG A 22 7.33 -0.34 1.90
CA ARG A 22 6.23 -0.94 1.12
C ARG A 22 6.12 -0.32 -0.26
N LEU A 23 6.21 1.00 -0.36
CA LEU A 23 6.05 1.73 -1.61
C LEU A 23 7.10 1.33 -2.67
N PRO A 24 8.41 1.25 -2.36
CA PRO A 24 9.40 0.82 -3.35
C PRO A 24 9.10 -0.57 -3.91
N ARG A 25 8.80 -1.53 -3.02
CA ARG A 25 8.46 -2.90 -3.43
C ARG A 25 7.16 -2.97 -4.23
N ALA A 26 6.15 -2.15 -3.90
CA ALA A 26 4.91 -2.09 -4.67
C ALA A 26 5.15 -1.54 -6.08
N LEU A 27 6.07 -0.57 -6.23
CA LEU A 27 6.48 -0.06 -7.55
C LEU A 27 7.21 -1.14 -8.36
N ASP A 28 8.09 -1.93 -7.74
CA ASP A 28 8.76 -3.05 -8.42
C ASP A 28 7.74 -4.11 -8.90
N VAL A 29 6.75 -4.43 -8.07
CA VAL A 29 5.65 -5.34 -8.46
C VAL A 29 4.84 -4.74 -9.62
N LYS A 30 4.54 -3.43 -9.55
CA LYS A 30 3.83 -2.72 -10.62
C LYS A 30 4.56 -2.82 -11.96
N GLU A 31 5.85 -2.55 -11.98
CA GLU A 31 6.66 -2.61 -13.20
C GLU A 31 6.58 -4.00 -13.84
N ARG A 32 6.69 -5.07 -13.03
CA ARG A 32 6.60 -6.45 -13.52
C ARG A 32 5.24 -6.79 -14.11
N VAL A 33 4.14 -6.46 -13.42
CA VAL A 33 2.79 -6.71 -13.98
C VAL A 33 2.50 -5.82 -15.19
N ASP A 34 3.03 -4.61 -15.26
CA ASP A 34 2.92 -3.76 -16.45
C ASP A 34 3.63 -4.39 -17.66
N ASN A 35 4.72 -5.14 -17.43
CA ASN A 35 5.44 -5.92 -18.43
C ASN A 35 4.76 -7.26 -18.80
N GLY A 36 3.60 -7.57 -18.20
CA GLY A 36 2.84 -8.78 -18.50
C GLY A 36 3.16 -9.98 -17.62
N GLU A 37 4.00 -9.83 -16.59
CA GLU A 37 4.28 -10.91 -15.64
C GLU A 37 3.05 -11.22 -14.77
N LEU A 38 2.95 -12.48 -14.33
CA LEU A 38 1.98 -12.90 -13.33
C LEU A 38 2.49 -12.57 -11.92
N LEU A 39 1.57 -12.40 -10.97
CA LEU A 39 1.96 -12.24 -9.57
C LEU A 39 2.44 -13.59 -9.02
N SER A 40 3.56 -13.58 -8.29
CA SER A 40 3.95 -14.74 -7.50
C SER A 40 3.18 -14.80 -6.18
N ASP A 41 3.14 -15.96 -5.53
CA ASP A 41 2.59 -16.12 -4.18
C ASP A 41 3.21 -15.11 -3.18
N ALA A 42 4.50 -14.81 -3.35
CA ALA A 42 5.21 -13.86 -2.51
C ALA A 42 4.75 -12.40 -2.76
N ASP A 43 4.30 -12.08 -3.97
CA ASP A 43 3.74 -10.77 -4.31
C ASP A 43 2.32 -10.65 -3.77
N ILE A 44 1.51 -11.69 -3.89
CA ILE A 44 0.15 -11.75 -3.34
C ILE A 44 0.22 -11.56 -1.82
N ALA A 45 1.04 -12.34 -1.12
CA ALA A 45 1.21 -12.22 0.34
C ALA A 45 1.84 -10.88 0.77
N PHE A 46 2.56 -10.20 -0.12
CA PHE A 46 3.03 -8.84 0.13
C PHE A 46 1.88 -7.83 -0.01
N LEU A 47 1.11 -7.92 -1.09
CA LEU A 47 -0.02 -7.05 -1.39
C LEU A 47 -1.11 -7.13 -0.30
N GLU A 48 -1.45 -8.33 0.18
CA GLU A 48 -2.40 -8.51 1.30
C GLU A 48 -1.96 -7.76 2.57
N ARG A 49 -0.67 -7.81 2.90
CA ARG A 49 -0.12 -7.10 4.06
C ARG A 49 -0.18 -5.59 3.89
N VAL A 50 0.06 -5.08 2.68
CA VAL A 50 -0.06 -3.65 2.40
C VAL A 50 -1.50 -3.17 2.58
N MET A 51 -2.49 -3.97 2.18
CA MET A 51 -3.90 -3.62 2.39
C MET A 51 -4.30 -3.61 3.86
N ALA A 52 -3.86 -4.60 4.63
CA ALA A 52 -4.10 -4.61 6.08
C ALA A 52 -3.51 -3.36 6.75
N ASP A 53 -2.26 -3.01 6.43
CA ASP A 53 -1.60 -1.79 6.92
C ASP A 53 -2.41 -0.53 6.52
N ALA A 54 -2.94 -0.47 5.30
CA ALA A 54 -3.75 0.66 4.81
C ALA A 54 -5.11 0.79 5.51
N GLU A 55 -5.77 -0.31 5.88
CA GLU A 55 -7.02 -0.28 6.63
C GLU A 55 -6.83 0.26 8.05
N GLU A 56 -5.71 -0.10 8.70
CA GLU A 56 -5.36 0.40 10.02
C GLU A 56 -5.08 1.91 10.02
N VAL A 57 -4.43 2.41 8.97
CA VAL A 57 -4.06 3.82 8.80
C VAL A 57 -5.26 4.69 8.37
N ARG A 58 -6.32 4.12 7.79
CA ARG A 58 -7.50 4.87 7.30
C ARG A 58 -8.09 5.81 8.37
N ARG A 59 -8.31 5.32 9.59
CA ARG A 59 -8.87 6.12 10.70
C ARG A 59 -8.00 7.32 11.10
N LEU A 60 -6.71 7.26 10.78
CA LEU A 60 -5.74 8.27 11.15
C LEU A 60 -5.62 9.33 10.05
N VAL A 61 -5.70 8.90 8.79
CA VAL A 61 -5.87 9.78 7.64
C VAL A 61 -7.15 10.60 7.77
N ASP A 62 -8.25 9.98 8.21
CA ASP A 62 -9.53 10.67 8.47
C ASP A 62 -9.38 11.82 9.50
N ARG A 63 -8.37 11.76 10.38
CA ARG A 63 -8.09 12.76 11.41
C ARG A 63 -6.97 13.74 11.05
N ASN A 64 -6.18 13.42 10.01
CA ASN A 64 -4.97 14.13 9.62
C ASN A 64 -4.95 14.29 8.08
N PRO A 65 -5.62 15.33 7.54
CA PRO A 65 -5.81 15.52 6.11
C PRO A 65 -4.50 15.61 5.31
N GLU A 66 -3.38 15.97 5.95
CA GLU A 66 -2.06 16.02 5.33
C GLU A 66 -1.61 14.66 4.76
N TYR A 67 -2.11 13.55 5.30
CA TYR A 67 -1.77 12.21 4.84
C TYR A 67 -2.73 11.65 3.79
N GLU A 68 -3.88 12.31 3.56
CA GLU A 68 -4.93 11.85 2.65
C GLU A 68 -4.41 11.63 1.23
N LYS A 69 -3.60 12.58 0.73
CA LYS A 69 -3.06 12.49 -0.62
C LYS A 69 -2.08 11.32 -0.79
N LEU A 70 -1.25 11.06 0.23
CA LEU A 70 -0.30 9.95 0.20
C LEU A 70 -1.04 8.61 0.30
N TYR A 71 -2.02 8.53 1.19
CA TYR A 71 -2.90 7.37 1.34
C TYR A 71 -3.67 7.05 0.06
N ALA A 72 -4.30 8.04 -0.57
CA ALA A 72 -5.03 7.85 -1.82
C ALA A 72 -4.12 7.32 -2.95
N ARG A 73 -2.88 7.82 -3.04
CA ARG A 73 -1.89 7.32 -4.00
C ARG A 73 -1.51 5.86 -3.71
N ALA A 74 -1.35 5.48 -2.45
CA ALA A 74 -1.06 4.12 -2.04
C ALA A 74 -2.19 3.15 -2.44
N VAL A 75 -3.43 3.52 -2.15
CA VAL A 75 -4.62 2.73 -2.50
C VAL A 75 -4.78 2.63 -4.02
N SER A 76 -4.59 3.72 -4.75
CA SER A 76 -4.63 3.71 -6.22
C SER A 76 -3.56 2.79 -6.81
N LEU A 77 -2.32 2.84 -6.30
CA LEU A 77 -1.24 1.97 -6.77
C LEU A 77 -1.60 0.49 -6.58
N TYR A 78 -2.19 0.15 -5.44
CA TYR A 78 -2.64 -1.22 -5.17
C TYR A 78 -3.72 -1.68 -6.16
N GLN A 79 -4.72 -0.82 -6.41
CA GLN A 79 -5.78 -1.09 -7.38
C GLN A 79 -5.23 -1.29 -8.79
N ASP A 80 -4.25 -0.49 -9.20
CA ASP A 80 -3.60 -0.61 -10.50
C ASP A 80 -2.84 -1.93 -10.64
N ILE A 81 -2.07 -2.32 -9.62
CA ILE A 81 -1.32 -3.58 -9.61
C ILE A 81 -2.28 -4.77 -9.72
N THR A 82 -3.31 -4.82 -8.88
CA THR A 82 -4.25 -5.94 -8.83
C THR A 82 -5.09 -6.05 -10.10
N LYS A 83 -5.54 -4.92 -10.65
CA LYS A 83 -6.22 -4.89 -11.94
C LYS A 83 -5.31 -5.43 -13.05
N LYS A 84 -4.06 -4.96 -13.10
CA LYS A 84 -3.13 -5.36 -14.14
C LYS A 84 -2.75 -6.83 -14.03
N ALA A 85 -2.51 -7.32 -12.83
CA ALA A 85 -2.26 -8.72 -12.55
C ALA A 85 -3.42 -9.60 -13.03
N LEU A 86 -4.67 -9.22 -12.75
CA LEU A 86 -5.85 -9.94 -13.21
C LEU A 86 -5.93 -9.98 -14.75
N GLU A 87 -5.62 -8.87 -15.43
CA GLU A 87 -5.55 -8.84 -16.90
C GLU A 87 -4.49 -9.79 -17.47
N ASN A 88 -3.36 -9.96 -16.78
CA ASN A 88 -2.29 -10.86 -17.21
C ASN A 88 -2.68 -12.33 -17.00
N GLU A 89 -3.28 -12.66 -15.85
CA GLU A 89 -3.82 -14.01 -15.56
C GLU A 89 -4.84 -14.44 -16.61
N GLN A 90 -5.73 -13.53 -17.04
CA GLN A 90 -6.74 -13.82 -18.07
C GLN A 90 -6.17 -14.04 -19.48
N LYS A 91 -4.93 -13.63 -19.72
CA LYS A 91 -4.25 -13.76 -21.01
C LYS A 91 -3.29 -14.96 -21.06
N SER A 92 -3.00 -15.57 -19.92
CA SER A 92 -2.16 -16.78 -19.82
C SER A 92 -2.94 -18.04 -20.21
#